data_AF-A0A662I1P9-F1
#
_entry.id   AF-A0A662I1P9-F1
#
_cell.length_a   1.000
_cell.length_b   1.000
_cell.length_c   1.000
_cell.angle_alpha   90.00
_cell.angle_beta   90.00
_cell.angle_gamma   90.00
#
_symmetry.space_group_name_H-M   'P 1'
#
loop_
_entity.id
_entity.type
_entity.pdbx_description
1 polymer ?
#
loop_
_entity_poly.entity_id
_entity_poly.type
_entity_poly.pdbx_seq_one_letter_code
_entity_poly.pdbx_strand_id
1 'polypeptide(L)'
;MAREALEVERLLISARRHFERALYYLGQAETKSLVDMFLGGLFSAIIDIMEYDDYKKALREIDYAKYYLKQAEKYSSIIPELDDSNLWFITDVAFDSLFADLLRHFKIMEAKRQVENAIREIDEILYRLRSKYRGSETEVMGEEDTAVY
;
A
#
# COMPACT_ATOMS: atom_id res chain seq x y z
N MET A 1 9.86 9.65 20.51
CA MET A 1 9.64 8.27 20.02
C MET A 1 8.15 7.94 19.82
N ALA A 2 7.28 8.11 20.82
CA ALA A 2 5.86 7.77 20.68
C ALA A 2 5.12 8.62 19.63
N ARG A 3 5.45 9.92 19.53
CA ARG A 3 4.84 10.83 18.55
C ARG A 3 5.21 10.47 17.11
N GLU A 4 6.47 10.12 16.90
CA GLU A 4 7.01 9.71 15.60
C GLU A 4 6.42 8.37 15.16
N ALA A 5 6.25 7.42 16.08
CA ALA A 5 5.57 6.15 15.81
C ALA A 5 4.11 6.36 15.41
N LEU A 6 3.36 7.24 16.09
CA LEU A 6 1.99 7.58 15.71
C LEU A 6 1.91 8.26 14.34
N GLU A 7 2.87 9.13 14.00
CA GLU A 7 2.92 9.78 12.69
C GLU A 7 3.22 8.76 11.59
N VAL A 8 4.17 7.85 11.81
CA VAL A 8 4.46 6.75 10.86
C VAL A 8 3.26 5.83 10.70
N GLU A 9 2.59 5.46 11.79
CA GLU A 9 1.36 4.67 11.73
C GLU A 9 0.31 5.35 10.86
N ARG A 10 0.11 6.67 11.04
CA ARG A 10 -0.82 7.47 10.24
C ARG A 10 -0.44 7.48 8.76
N LEU A 11 0.85 7.67 8.44
CA LEU A 11 1.35 7.67 7.06
C LEU A 11 1.15 6.30 6.39
N LEU A 12 1.45 5.21 7.09
CA LEU A 12 1.25 3.84 6.61
C LEU A 12 -0.24 3.53 6.39
N ILE A 13 -1.12 3.93 7.31
CA ILE A 13 -2.58 3.79 7.14
C ILE A 13 -3.08 4.57 5.93
N SER A 14 -2.58 5.79 5.71
CA SER A 14 -2.91 6.57 4.51
C SER A 14 -2.46 5.85 3.24
N ALA A 15 -1.21 5.37 3.20
CA ALA A 15 -0.69 4.63 2.05
C ALA A 15 -1.53 3.38 1.75
N ARG A 16 -1.84 2.59 2.78
CA ARG A 16 -2.69 1.40 2.68
C ARG A 16 -4.05 1.71 2.07
N ARG A 17 -4.72 2.77 2.54
CA ARG A 17 -6.03 3.20 2.03
C ARG A 17 -5.98 3.57 0.55
N HIS A 18 -4.90 4.23 0.12
CA HIS A 18 -4.69 4.56 -1.28
C HIS A 18 -4.46 3.30 -2.13
N PHE A 19 -3.71 2.31 -1.64
CA PHE A 19 -3.59 1.02 -2.31
C PHE A 19 -4.92 0.24 -2.38
N GLU A 20 -5.76 0.28 -1.35
CA GLU A 20 -7.11 -0.33 -1.41
C GLU A 20 -7.98 0.32 -2.49
N ARG A 21 -7.90 1.65 -2.64
CA ARG A 21 -8.59 2.36 -3.72
C ARG A 21 -8.02 2.02 -5.09
N ALA A 22 -6.70 1.90 -5.20
CA ALA A 22 -6.08 1.44 -6.43
C ALA A 22 -6.56 0.03 -6.82
N LEU A 23 -6.64 -0.92 -5.87
CA LEU A 23 -7.21 -2.24 -6.10
C LEU A 23 -8.67 -2.18 -6.55
N TYR A 24 -9.46 -1.34 -5.92
CA TYR A 24 -10.85 -1.13 -6.31
C TYR A 24 -10.96 -0.70 -7.76
N TYR A 25 -10.21 0.34 -8.17
CA TYR A 25 -10.24 0.84 -9.55
C TYR A 25 -9.68 -0.18 -10.57
N LEU A 26 -8.62 -0.91 -10.22
CA LEU A 26 -8.10 -2.01 -11.06
C LEU A 26 -9.15 -3.12 -11.23
N GLY A 27 -9.92 -3.45 -10.19
CA GLY A 27 -11.00 -4.45 -10.26
C GLY A 27 -12.21 -4.00 -11.09
N GLN A 28 -12.57 -2.72 -11.02
CA GLN A 28 -13.62 -2.15 -11.89
C GLN A 28 -13.21 -2.23 -13.36
N ALA A 29 -11.96 -1.89 -13.66
CA ALA A 29 -11.41 -1.92 -15.00
C ALA A 29 -11.34 -3.34 -15.61
N GLU A 30 -11.02 -4.36 -14.80
CA GLU A 30 -11.01 -5.77 -15.20
C GLU A 30 -12.43 -6.27 -15.54
N THR A 31 -13.42 -5.94 -14.69
CA THR A 31 -14.81 -6.40 -14.86
C THR A 31 -15.45 -5.83 -16.13
N LYS A 32 -15.20 -4.54 -16.42
CA LYS A 32 -15.68 -3.88 -17.65
C LYS A 32 -15.03 -4.49 -18.91
N SER A 33 -13.73 -4.80 -18.86
CA SER A 33 -13.00 -5.41 -19.98
C SER A 33 -13.48 -6.82 -20.34
N LEU A 34 -13.85 -7.65 -19.35
CA LEU A 34 -14.38 -9.00 -19.57
C LEU A 34 -15.75 -9.02 -20.25
N VAL A 35 -16.61 -8.04 -19.97
CA VAL A 35 -17.95 -7.94 -20.59
C VAL A 35 -17.83 -7.63 -22.09
N ASP A 36 -16.92 -6.74 -22.48
CA ASP A 36 -16.68 -6.38 -23.89
C ASP A 36 -16.09 -7.54 -24.72
N MET A 37 -15.30 -8.42 -24.11
CA MET A 37 -14.73 -9.61 -24.79
C MET A 37 -15.78 -10.61 -25.26
N PHE A 38 -16.92 -10.72 -24.56
CA PHE A 38 -17.95 -11.70 -24.87
C PHE A 38 -18.95 -11.27 -25.96
N LEU A 39 -19.00 -9.97 -26.33
CA LEU A 39 -20.04 -9.43 -27.22
C LEU A 39 -19.56 -8.96 -28.62
N GLY A 40 -18.26 -8.76 -28.87
CA GLY A 40 -17.79 -7.96 -30.02
C GLY A 40 -16.76 -8.55 -31.01
N GLY A 41 -16.24 -9.76 -30.82
CA GLY A 41 -15.26 -10.36 -31.75
C GLY A 41 -13.79 -10.02 -31.42
N LEU A 42 -13.28 -10.75 -30.43
CA LEU A 42 -11.89 -11.11 -30.08
C LEU A 42 -10.72 -10.07 -30.06
N PHE A 43 -10.66 -8.97 -30.80
CA PHE A 43 -9.50 -8.02 -30.72
C PHE A 43 -9.77 -6.52 -30.91
N SER A 44 -10.98 -6.09 -31.32
CA SER A 44 -11.26 -4.65 -31.47
C SER A 44 -11.68 -3.94 -30.17
N ALA A 45 -11.92 -4.69 -29.08
CA ALA A 45 -12.60 -4.23 -27.86
C ALA A 45 -11.69 -4.02 -26.64
N ILE A 46 -10.49 -4.62 -26.62
CA ILE A 46 -9.41 -4.25 -25.67
C ILE A 46 -9.05 -2.74 -25.82
N ILE A 47 -9.34 -2.16 -27.00
CA ILE A 47 -9.06 -0.79 -27.44
C ILE A 47 -9.95 0.28 -26.76
N ASP A 48 -11.06 -0.05 -26.11
CA ASP A 48 -11.70 0.92 -25.20
C ASP A 48 -10.99 1.02 -23.84
N ILE A 49 -9.93 0.21 -23.62
CA ILE A 49 -8.87 0.48 -22.63
C ILE A 49 -9.47 0.94 -21.30
N MET A 50 -10.26 0.09 -20.65
CA MET A 50 -10.51 0.20 -19.20
C MET A 50 -11.13 1.53 -18.71
N GLU A 51 -11.65 2.39 -19.60
CA GLU A 51 -11.78 3.83 -19.40
C GLU A 51 -10.48 4.44 -18.86
N TYR A 52 -9.84 5.33 -19.64
CA TYR A 52 -8.66 6.08 -19.19
C TYR A 52 -8.84 6.66 -17.77
N ASP A 53 -10.08 6.97 -17.36
CA ASP A 53 -10.38 7.54 -16.06
C ASP A 53 -10.20 6.57 -14.86
N ASP A 54 -10.75 5.35 -14.86
CA ASP A 54 -10.61 4.42 -13.72
C ASP A 54 -9.17 3.92 -13.61
N TYR A 55 -8.53 3.68 -14.74
CA TYR A 55 -7.11 3.38 -14.79
C TYR A 55 -6.24 4.54 -14.25
N LYS A 56 -6.47 5.78 -14.70
CA LYS A 56 -5.80 6.98 -14.16
C LYS A 56 -6.03 7.13 -12.66
N LYS A 57 -7.24 6.83 -12.19
CA LYS A 57 -7.55 6.86 -10.75
C LYS A 57 -6.70 5.83 -10.02
N ALA A 58 -6.63 4.59 -10.51
CA ALA A 58 -5.76 3.57 -9.92
C ALA A 58 -4.30 4.05 -9.85
N LEU A 59 -3.77 4.57 -10.97
CA LEU A 59 -2.38 5.06 -11.02
C LEU A 59 -2.14 6.22 -10.05
N ARG A 60 -3.09 7.17 -10.00
CA ARG A 60 -3.02 8.32 -9.09
C ARG A 60 -3.06 7.89 -7.62
N GLU A 61 -3.90 6.91 -7.29
CA GLU A 61 -3.96 6.37 -5.94
C GLU A 61 -2.64 5.66 -5.58
N ILE A 62 -2.03 4.92 -6.52
CA ILE A 62 -0.69 4.34 -6.30
C ILE A 62 0.37 5.45 -6.08
N ASP A 63 0.34 6.54 -6.85
CA ASP A 63 1.25 7.67 -6.65
C ASP A 63 1.08 8.33 -5.27
N TYR A 64 -0.16 8.49 -4.80
CA TYR A 64 -0.41 8.96 -3.44
C TYR A 64 0.12 7.98 -2.39
N ALA A 65 -0.09 6.68 -2.59
CA ALA A 65 0.46 5.68 -1.68
C ALA A 65 1.99 5.74 -1.62
N LYS A 66 2.68 5.81 -2.77
CA LYS A 66 4.14 6.00 -2.86
C LYS A 66 4.58 7.27 -2.14
N TYR A 67 3.85 8.37 -2.31
CA TYR A 67 4.14 9.62 -1.60
C TYR A 67 4.12 9.42 -0.08
N TYR A 68 3.06 8.81 0.47
CA TYR A 68 2.94 8.61 1.92
C TYR A 68 3.98 7.64 2.46
N LEU A 69 4.30 6.59 1.70
CA LEU A 69 5.41 5.71 2.04
C LEU A 69 6.71 6.53 2.08
N LYS A 70 7.06 7.27 1.04
CA LYS A 70 8.29 8.11 1.06
C LYS A 70 8.36 9.10 2.23
N GLN A 71 7.23 9.57 2.75
CA GLN A 71 7.23 10.36 3.98
C GLN A 71 7.53 9.51 5.22
N ALA A 72 6.99 8.30 5.32
CA ALA A 72 7.29 7.35 6.40
C ALA A 72 8.77 6.91 6.37
N GLU A 73 9.37 6.75 5.19
CA GLU A 73 10.79 6.41 5.02
C GLU A 73 11.74 7.35 5.77
N LYS A 74 11.38 8.63 5.87
CA LYS A 74 12.19 9.65 6.59
C LYS A 74 12.39 9.30 8.06
N TYR A 75 11.54 8.47 8.62
CA TYR A 75 11.59 8.02 10.00
C TYR A 75 12.32 6.68 10.16
N SER A 76 12.80 6.05 9.08
CA SER A 76 13.52 4.75 9.11
C SER A 76 14.72 4.74 10.05
N SER A 77 15.52 5.82 10.04
CA SER A 77 16.66 6.00 10.95
C SER A 77 16.30 6.03 12.44
N ILE A 78 15.03 6.27 12.78
CA ILE A 78 14.53 6.42 14.15
C ILE A 78 13.60 5.25 14.52
N ILE A 79 12.93 4.64 13.54
CA ILE A 79 12.00 3.52 13.71
C ILE A 79 12.56 2.30 12.98
N PRO A 80 13.25 1.39 13.71
CA PRO A 80 13.87 0.21 13.13
C PRO A 80 12.89 -0.71 12.39
N GLU A 81 11.61 -0.70 12.76
CA GLU A 81 10.56 -1.48 12.10
C GLU A 81 10.38 -1.13 10.61
N LEU A 82 10.83 0.07 10.21
CA LEU A 82 10.80 0.52 8.82
C LEU A 82 12.07 0.14 8.03
N ASP A 83 13.19 -0.10 8.72
CA ASP A 83 14.52 -0.32 8.11
C ASP A 83 14.64 -1.74 7.54
N ASP A 84 14.06 -2.73 8.22
CA ASP A 84 13.98 -4.13 7.75
C ASP A 84 12.88 -4.39 6.72
N SER A 85 12.14 -3.35 6.29
CA SER A 85 10.96 -3.56 5.47
C SER A 85 11.28 -3.60 3.98
N ASN A 86 10.88 -4.69 3.32
CA ASN A 86 10.91 -4.84 1.85
C ASN A 86 10.04 -3.78 1.13
N LEU A 87 9.29 -2.98 1.88
CA LEU A 87 8.34 -2.01 1.39
C LEU A 87 8.99 -0.95 0.50
N TRP A 88 10.19 -0.46 0.83
CA TRP A 88 10.92 0.53 0.02
C TRP A 88 11.34 -0.02 -1.33
N PHE A 89 11.84 -1.26 -1.32
CA PHE A 89 12.19 -1.98 -2.54
C PHE A 89 10.97 -2.26 -3.42
N ILE A 90 9.85 -2.66 -2.80
CA ILE A 90 8.57 -2.87 -3.49
C ILE A 90 8.06 -1.54 -4.07
N THR A 91 8.23 -0.42 -3.36
CA THR A 91 7.74 0.86 -3.88
C THR A 91 8.48 1.39 -5.10
N ASP A 92 9.79 1.22 -5.14
CA ASP A 92 10.62 1.80 -6.19
C ASP A 92 10.78 0.84 -7.37
N VAL A 93 11.09 -0.43 -7.13
CA VAL A 93 11.35 -1.39 -8.21
C VAL A 93 10.06 -2.04 -8.69
N ALA A 94 9.20 -2.48 -7.76
CA ALA A 94 7.99 -3.19 -8.15
C ALA A 94 7.02 -2.21 -8.82
N PHE A 95 6.61 -1.11 -8.19
CA PHE A 95 5.61 -0.24 -8.81
C PHE A 95 6.10 0.44 -10.09
N ASP A 96 7.36 0.85 -10.25
CA ASP A 96 7.82 1.48 -11.51
C ASP A 96 7.79 0.49 -12.69
N SER A 97 8.22 -0.76 -12.44
CA SER A 97 8.11 -1.83 -13.44
C SER A 97 6.64 -2.20 -13.68
N LEU A 98 5.81 -2.17 -12.64
CA LEU A 98 4.38 -2.42 -12.73
C LEU A 98 3.68 -1.38 -13.60
N PHE A 99 3.90 -0.09 -13.37
CA PHE A 99 3.32 0.98 -14.18
C PHE A 99 3.68 0.79 -15.66
N ALA A 100 4.95 0.50 -15.94
CA ALA A 100 5.43 0.26 -17.30
C ALA A 100 4.79 -0.99 -17.93
N ASP A 101 4.72 -2.10 -17.22
CA ASP A 101 4.16 -3.37 -17.72
C ASP A 101 2.63 -3.33 -17.84
N LEU A 102 1.97 -2.61 -16.95
CA LEU A 102 0.53 -2.43 -16.97
C LEU A 102 0.11 -1.57 -18.17
N LEU A 103 0.89 -0.53 -18.50
CA LEU A 103 0.70 0.28 -19.71
C LEU A 103 1.05 -0.47 -21.00
N ARG A 104 2.12 -1.28 -20.98
CA ARG A 104 2.67 -1.92 -22.19
C ARG A 104 1.97 -3.22 -22.55
N HIS A 105 1.57 -4.00 -21.55
CA HIS A 105 1.12 -5.39 -21.73
C HIS A 105 -0.25 -5.66 -21.08
N PHE A 106 -0.95 -4.63 -20.59
CA PHE A 106 -2.30 -4.76 -20.00
C PHE A 106 -2.39 -5.79 -18.86
N LYS A 107 -1.34 -5.93 -18.05
CA LYS A 107 -1.25 -6.94 -16.99
C LYS A 107 -1.99 -6.54 -15.71
N ILE A 108 -3.31 -6.30 -15.78
CA ILE A 108 -4.14 -5.86 -14.65
C ILE A 108 -4.05 -6.83 -13.46
N MET A 109 -4.08 -8.14 -13.73
CA MET A 109 -4.00 -9.17 -12.69
C MET A 109 -2.65 -9.14 -11.95
N GLU A 110 -1.54 -8.90 -12.68
CA GLU A 110 -0.23 -8.74 -12.06
C GLU A 110 -0.16 -7.46 -11.21
N ALA A 111 -0.80 -6.38 -11.67
CA ALA A 111 -0.93 -5.15 -10.90
C ALA A 111 -1.69 -5.33 -9.60
N LYS A 112 -2.85 -5.97 -9.65
CA LYS A 112 -3.62 -6.29 -8.46
C LYS A 112 -2.80 -7.10 -7.47
N ARG A 113 -2.12 -8.15 -7.94
CA ARG A 113 -1.26 -8.98 -7.10
C ARG A 113 -0.16 -8.18 -6.39
N GLN A 114 0.50 -7.27 -7.11
CA GLN A 114 1.56 -6.45 -6.52
C GLN A 114 1.01 -5.41 -5.53
N VAL A 115 -0.14 -4.79 -5.81
CA VAL A 115 -0.80 -3.88 -4.86
C VAL A 115 -1.28 -4.63 -3.61
N GLU A 116 -1.83 -5.84 -3.75
CA GLU A 116 -2.19 -6.70 -2.62
C GLU A 116 -0.97 -7.07 -1.76
N ASN A 117 0.15 -7.41 -2.38
CA ASN A 117 1.39 -7.69 -1.66
C ASN A 117 1.86 -6.46 -0.88
N ALA A 118 1.82 -5.26 -1.47
CA ALA A 118 2.17 -4.04 -0.77
C ALA A 118 1.25 -3.74 0.43
N ILE A 119 -0.05 -4.01 0.31
CA ILE A 119 -0.98 -3.90 1.45
C ILE A 119 -0.59 -4.86 2.58
N ARG A 120 -0.27 -6.13 2.26
CA ARG A 120 0.15 -7.12 3.26
C ARG A 120 1.42 -6.69 3.99
N GLU A 121 2.40 -6.19 3.25
CA GLU A 121 3.65 -5.68 3.83
C GLU A 121 3.37 -4.47 4.75
N ILE A 122 2.48 -3.55 4.36
CA ILE A 122 2.09 -2.44 5.25
C ILE A 122 1.41 -2.96 6.51
N ASP A 123 0.52 -3.95 6.38
CA ASP A 123 -0.17 -4.56 7.52
C ASP A 123 0.81 -5.24 8.48
N GLU A 124 1.86 -5.89 7.96
CA GLU A 124 2.92 -6.47 8.78
C GLU A 124 3.72 -5.40 9.54
N ILE A 125 4.11 -4.29 8.89
CA ILE A 125 4.78 -3.18 9.59
C ILE A 125 3.88 -2.60 10.66
N LEU A 126 2.61 -2.31 10.32
CA LEU A 126 1.64 -1.75 11.27
C LEU A 126 1.48 -2.68 12.48
N TYR A 127 1.45 -4.00 12.28
CA TYR A 127 1.39 -4.97 13.35
C TYR A 127 2.64 -4.92 14.25
N ARG A 128 3.86 -4.89 13.67
CA ARG A 128 5.12 -4.78 14.44
C ARG A 128 5.19 -3.47 15.21
N LEU A 129 4.85 -2.36 14.57
CA LEU A 129 4.83 -1.02 15.16
C LEU A 129 3.87 -0.96 16.35
N ARG A 130 2.63 -1.45 16.18
CA ARG A 130 1.65 -1.51 17.27
C ARG A 130 2.09 -2.42 18.40
N SER A 131 2.60 -3.60 18.08
CA SER A 131 3.03 -4.57 19.11
C SER A 131 4.14 -4.00 19.98
N LYS A 132 5.10 -3.28 19.37
CA LYS A 132 6.25 -2.70 20.08
C LYS A 132 5.87 -1.45 20.89
N TYR A 133 5.11 -0.52 20.31
CA TYR A 133 4.85 0.78 20.94
C TYR A 133 3.57 0.79 21.81
N ARG A 134 2.66 -0.18 21.66
CA ARG A 134 1.49 -0.35 22.53
C ARG A 134 1.75 -1.29 23.72
N GLY A 135 2.73 -2.20 23.62
CA GLY A 135 3.19 -3.03 24.73
C GLY A 135 3.89 -2.22 25.83
N SER A 136 4.56 -1.12 25.47
CA SER A 136 5.27 -0.22 26.38
C SER A 136 4.38 0.64 27.29
N GLU A 137 3.06 0.72 27.07
CA GLU A 137 2.15 1.41 28.00
C GLU A 137 1.77 0.57 29.23
N THR A 138 1.99 -0.75 29.19
CA THR A 138 1.56 -1.64 30.29
C THR A 138 2.64 -1.83 31.35
N GLU A 139 3.93 -1.71 31.00
CA GLU A 139 5.04 -1.83 31.97
C GLU A 139 5.18 -0.59 32.88
N VAL A 140 4.87 0.62 32.39
CA VAL A 140 5.08 1.86 33.18
C VAL A 140 4.05 2.06 34.30
N MET A 141 2.93 1.32 34.30
CA MET A 141 1.97 1.33 35.40
C MET A 141 2.22 0.24 36.46
N GLY A 142 3.26 -0.60 36.28
CA GLY A 142 3.56 -1.71 37.18
C GLY A 142 4.62 -1.43 38.25
N GLU A 143 5.41 -0.37 38.13
CA GLU A 143 6.56 -0.12 39.02
C GLU A 143 6.37 0.98 40.08
N GLU A 144 5.31 1.79 40.03
CA GLU A 144 5.14 2.89 41.01
C GLU A 144 4.41 2.49 42.31
N ASP A 145 3.89 1.27 42.45
CA ASP A 145 3.04 0.91 43.61
C ASP A 145 3.69 -0.06 44.63
N THR A 146 5.02 -0.17 44.66
CA THR A 146 5.74 -0.99 45.66
C THR A 146 6.79 -0.22 46.48
N ALA A 147 6.53 1.06 46.75
CA ALA A 147 7.32 1.83 47.71
C ALA A 147 6.44 2.63 48.67
N VAL A 148 5.73 1.95 49.58
CA VAL A 148 5.21 2.59 50.81
C VAL A 148 5.37 1.64 52.00
N TYR A 149 6.39 1.97 52.81
CA TYR A 149 6.67 1.69 54.23
C TYR A 149 6.22 0.38 54.89
#